data_AF-A0A8J2P9B3-F1
#
_entry.id   AF-A0A8J2P9B3-F1
#
_cell.length_a   1.000
_cell.length_b   1.000
_cell.length_c   1.000
_cell.angle_alpha   90.00
_cell.angle_beta   90.00
_cell.angle_gamma   90.00
#
_symmetry.space_group_name_H-M   'P 1'
#
loop_
_entity.id
_entity.type
_entity.pdbx_description
1 polymer ?
#
loop_
_entity_poly.entity_id
_entity_poly.type
_entity_poly.pdbx_seq_one_letter_code
_entity_poly.pdbx_strand_id
1 'polypeptide(L)'
;AQQFDQYGKIFTIKIQYVFYKERPGVRPGQISKAGRISDKLSQFAAYAIQGDYQGVKEFGSDLKKLGLPLEHAPQISQLVKLGTQTFEEMKQFSVCIEEALFRLNVHRDRAITYKTEEVQVTLVDEVHAEQDVYGVVTKQIARVRLFFLSFLSGIAEVEMGLNDLRRQGKEVVGRHDIIPIATEEWIRTEAIEFSNCVQMEEYEATQTIKYTLYFTTYIYI
;
A
#
# COMPACT_ATOMS: atom_id res chain seq x y z
N ALA A 1 43.58 4.20 -3.46
CA ALA A 1 42.43 4.75 -2.71
C ALA A 1 42.10 6.11 -3.31
N GLN A 2 40.96 6.24 -3.99
CA GLN A 2 40.58 7.50 -4.64
C GLN A 2 40.06 8.45 -3.56
N GLN A 3 40.83 9.50 -3.32
CA GLN A 3 40.50 10.57 -2.38
C GLN A 3 39.38 11.39 -3.04
N PHE A 4 38.13 11.00 -2.81
CA PHE A 4 36.99 11.79 -3.26
C PHE A 4 36.97 13.10 -2.49
N ASP A 5 36.86 14.18 -3.27
CA ASP A 5 36.87 15.58 -2.87
C ASP A 5 35.95 15.85 -1.67
N GLN A 6 36.48 16.59 -0.69
CA GLN A 6 35.88 16.87 0.62
C GLN A 6 34.60 17.72 0.52
N TYR A 7 34.23 18.19 -0.68
CA TYR A 7 33.13 19.13 -0.93
C TYR A 7 32.10 18.68 -1.99
N GLY A 8 32.29 17.53 -2.65
CA GLY A 8 31.36 17.02 -3.66
C GLY A 8 30.20 16.24 -3.04
N LYS A 9 28.97 16.79 -3.04
CA LYS A 9 27.77 15.99 -2.70
C LYS A 9 27.50 14.98 -3.82
N ILE A 10 27.58 13.69 -3.51
CA ILE A 10 27.17 12.62 -4.42
C ILE A 10 25.69 12.33 -4.18
N PHE A 11 24.87 12.47 -5.23
CA PHE A 11 23.48 12.04 -5.22
C PHE A 11 23.42 10.55 -5.50
N THR A 12 22.63 9.80 -4.72
CA THR A 12 22.53 8.35 -4.89
C THR A 12 21.10 7.90 -5.03
N ILE A 13 20.86 6.93 -5.92
CA ILE A 13 19.57 6.24 -6.07
C ILE A 13 19.76 4.75 -5.80
N LYS A 14 18.74 4.11 -5.22
CA LYS A 14 18.74 2.68 -4.90
C LYS A 14 17.51 2.04 -5.52
N ILE A 15 17.73 0.96 -6.26
CA ILE A 15 16.66 0.09 -6.74
C ILE A 15 16.62 -1.12 -5.82
N GLN A 16 15.45 -1.36 -5.23
CA GLN A 16 15.24 -2.41 -4.26
C GLN A 16 14.21 -3.40 -4.77
N TYR A 17 14.54 -4.69 -4.67
CA TYR A 17 13.57 -5.76 -4.80
C TYR A 17 12.97 -6.02 -3.43
N VAL A 18 11.66 -5.78 -3.31
CA VAL A 18 10.91 -5.98 -2.07
C VAL A 18 9.96 -7.14 -2.27
N PHE A 19 10.12 -8.20 -1.48
CA PHE A 19 9.15 -9.28 -1.39
C PHE A 19 8.62 -9.36 0.04
N TYR A 20 7.39 -9.82 0.21
CA TYR A 20 6.75 -9.86 1.52
C TYR A 20 6.69 -11.30 2.05
N LYS A 21 6.87 -11.45 3.36
CA LYS A 21 6.70 -12.73 4.08
C LYS A 21 5.78 -12.53 5.27
N GLU A 22 4.89 -13.49 5.49
CA GLU A 22 4.07 -13.54 6.71
C GLU A 22 4.96 -13.87 7.90
N ARG A 23 4.91 -13.04 8.94
CA ARG A 23 5.59 -13.26 10.22
C ARG A 23 4.61 -13.03 11.37
N PRO A 24 4.75 -13.74 12.50
CA PRO A 24 4.02 -13.39 13.71
C PRO A 24 4.39 -11.97 14.15
N GLY A 25 3.40 -11.10 14.29
CA GLY A 25 3.60 -9.69 14.66
C GLY A 25 2.28 -8.98 14.93
N VAL A 26 2.29 -8.02 15.85
CA VAL A 26 1.11 -7.22 16.23
C VAL A 26 1.32 -5.79 15.75
N ARG A 27 0.49 -5.32 14.81
CA ARG A 27 0.49 -3.90 14.41
C ARG A 27 -0.29 -3.03 15.41
N PRO A 28 -0.03 -1.71 15.47
CA PRO A 28 -0.72 -0.80 16.39
C PRO A 28 -2.26 -0.83 16.32
N GLY A 29 -2.85 -1.06 15.14
CA GLY A 29 -4.30 -1.21 14.98
C GLY A 29 -4.88 -2.55 15.44
N GLN A 30 -4.03 -3.54 15.72
CA GLN A 30 -4.40 -4.86 16.24
C GLN A 30 -4.10 -5.02 17.74
N ILE A 31 -3.67 -3.95 18.41
CA ILE A 31 -3.38 -3.95 19.86
C ILE A 31 -4.60 -4.44 20.66
N SER A 32 -5.83 -4.15 20.23
CA SER A 32 -7.04 -4.65 20.90
C SER A 32 -7.17 -6.18 20.84
N LYS A 33 -6.74 -6.81 19.73
CA LYS A 33 -6.69 -8.28 19.60
C LYS A 33 -5.55 -8.87 20.41
N ALA A 34 -4.39 -8.21 20.45
CA ALA A 34 -3.26 -8.63 21.29
C ALA A 34 -3.54 -8.48 22.81
N GLY A 35 -4.29 -7.45 23.21
CA GLY A 35 -4.77 -7.26 24.59
C GLY A 35 -5.65 -8.41 25.04
N ARG A 36 -6.60 -8.85 24.20
CA ARG A 36 -7.43 -10.04 24.47
C ARG A 36 -6.60 -11.32 24.66
N ILE A 37 -5.47 -11.45 23.96
CA ILE A 37 -4.56 -12.60 24.12
C ILE A 37 -3.83 -12.52 25.47
N SER A 38 -3.38 -11.33 25.88
CA SER A 38 -2.76 -11.07 27.18
C SER A 38 -3.71 -11.39 28.35
N ASP A 39 -4.97 -10.96 28.25
CA ASP A 39 -5.99 -11.21 29.28
C ASP A 39 -6.32 -12.70 29.40
N LYS A 40 -6.34 -13.44 28.29
CA LYS A 40 -6.57 -14.88 28.37
C LYS A 40 -5.30 -15.67 28.81
N LEU A 41 -4.09 -15.17 28.55
CA LEU A 41 -2.82 -15.74 29.06
C LEU A 41 -2.73 -15.68 30.58
N SER A 42 -3.21 -14.59 31.20
CA SER A 42 -3.30 -14.48 32.65
C SER A 42 -4.32 -15.46 33.26
N GLN A 43 -5.44 -15.70 32.57
CA GLN A 43 -6.40 -16.75 32.94
C GLN A 43 -5.81 -18.16 32.83
N PHE A 44 -5.00 -18.44 31.80
CA PHE A 44 -4.28 -19.70 31.68
C PHE A 44 -3.34 -19.97 32.87
N ALA A 45 -2.59 -18.95 33.31
CA ALA A 45 -1.74 -19.07 34.49
C ALA A 45 -2.56 -19.40 35.74
N ALA A 46 -3.75 -18.81 35.90
CA ALA A 46 -4.67 -19.13 37.00
C ALA A 46 -5.17 -20.58 36.93
N TYR A 47 -5.59 -21.07 35.76
CA TYR A 47 -6.03 -22.46 35.59
C TYR A 47 -4.91 -23.48 35.84
N ALA A 48 -3.68 -23.16 35.43
CA ALA A 48 -2.50 -24.00 35.68
C ALA A 48 -2.14 -24.07 37.17
N ILE A 49 -2.24 -22.95 37.90
CA ILE A 49 -2.00 -22.88 39.36
C ILE A 49 -3.09 -23.64 40.13
N GLN A 50 -4.34 -23.62 39.63
CA GLN A 50 -5.48 -24.31 40.24
C GLN A 50 -5.57 -25.80 39.88
N GLY A 51 -4.69 -26.31 39.01
CA GLY A 51 -4.70 -27.72 38.59
C GLY A 51 -5.88 -28.08 37.68
N ASP A 52 -6.52 -27.10 37.05
CA ASP A 52 -7.62 -27.33 36.10
C ASP A 52 -7.07 -27.67 34.70
N TYR A 53 -6.82 -28.96 34.49
CA TYR A 53 -6.34 -29.49 33.21
C TYR A 53 -7.33 -29.33 32.05
N GLN A 54 -8.64 -29.21 32.34
CA GLN A 54 -9.68 -29.03 31.34
C GLN A 54 -9.63 -27.60 30.78
N GLY A 55 -9.58 -26.59 31.65
CA GLY A 55 -9.44 -25.18 31.29
C GLY A 55 -8.13 -24.87 30.55
N VAL A 56 -7.02 -25.50 30.94
CA VAL A 56 -5.72 -25.41 30.24
C VAL A 56 -5.80 -25.96 28.81
N LYS A 57 -6.53 -27.07 28.60
CA LYS A 57 -6.70 -27.70 27.28
C LYS A 57 -7.66 -26.91 26.38
N GLU A 58 -8.74 -26.37 26.95
CA GLU A 58 -9.65 -25.46 26.24
C GLU A 58 -8.93 -24.18 25.82
N PHE A 59 -8.14 -23.58 26.71
CA PHE A 59 -7.33 -22.40 26.38
C PHE A 59 -6.29 -22.69 25.28
N GLY A 60 -5.59 -23.82 25.34
CA GLY A 60 -4.66 -24.22 24.28
C GLY A 60 -5.34 -24.38 22.92
N SER A 61 -6.58 -24.87 22.92
CA SER A 61 -7.41 -24.96 21.71
C SER A 61 -7.88 -23.58 21.23
N ASP A 62 -8.24 -22.69 22.16
CA ASP A 62 -8.67 -21.33 21.89
C ASP A 62 -7.53 -20.47 21.36
N LEU A 63 -6.32 -20.61 21.88
CA LEU A 63 -5.12 -19.92 21.39
C LEU A 63 -4.76 -20.39 19.98
N LYS A 64 -4.92 -21.70 19.70
CA LYS A 64 -4.78 -22.26 18.35
C LYS A 64 -5.86 -21.74 17.39
N LYS A 65 -7.09 -21.50 17.85
CA LYS A 65 -8.19 -20.89 17.09
C LYS A 65 -8.02 -19.38 16.90
N LEU A 66 -7.45 -18.69 17.89
CA LEU A 66 -7.21 -17.25 17.87
C LEU A 66 -6.16 -16.89 16.81
N GLY A 67 -5.20 -17.79 16.56
CA GLY A 67 -4.08 -17.54 15.65
C GLY A 67 -3.17 -16.44 16.20
N LEU A 68 -1.86 -16.57 15.96
CA LEU A 68 -1.01 -15.39 16.17
C LEU A 68 -1.39 -14.37 15.10
N PRO A 69 -1.56 -13.08 15.45
CA PRO A 69 -1.69 -12.05 14.44
C PRO A 69 -0.47 -12.14 13.53
N LEU A 70 -0.74 -12.31 12.24
CA LEU A 70 0.26 -12.36 11.19
C LEU A 70 0.29 -10.99 10.54
N GLU A 71 1.51 -10.54 10.27
CA GLU A 71 1.75 -9.35 9.47
C GLU A 71 2.59 -9.69 8.24
N HIS A 72 2.32 -8.95 7.17
CA HIS A 72 3.14 -8.98 5.96
C HIS A 72 4.35 -8.06 6.15
N ALA A 73 5.50 -8.65 6.46
CA ALA A 73 6.74 -7.91 6.66
C ALA A 73 7.53 -7.83 5.34
N PRO A 74 8.00 -6.63 4.93
CA PRO A 74 8.84 -6.49 3.76
C PRO A 74 10.21 -7.12 3.99
N GLN A 75 10.73 -7.78 2.97
CA GLN A 75 12.10 -8.25 2.86
C GLN A 75 12.74 -7.57 1.67
N ILE A 76 13.73 -6.75 1.98
CA ILE A 76 14.33 -5.82 1.02
C ILE A 76 15.68 -6.40 0.60
N SER A 77 15.85 -6.60 -0.70
CA SER A 77 17.13 -6.89 -1.34
C SER A 77 17.52 -5.71 -2.21
N GLN A 78 18.72 -5.17 -2.02
CA GLN A 78 19.21 -4.08 -2.87
C GLN A 78 19.71 -4.67 -4.19
N LEU A 79 19.04 -4.34 -5.30
CA LEU A 79 19.46 -4.80 -6.63
C LEU A 79 20.63 -3.96 -7.13
N VAL A 80 20.47 -2.63 -7.10
CA VAL A 80 21.42 -1.69 -7.66
C VAL A 80 21.49 -0.44 -6.79
N LYS A 81 22.69 0.12 -6.65
CA LYS A 81 22.91 1.45 -6.06
C LYS A 81 23.82 2.24 -6.99
N LEU A 82 23.33 3.36 -7.50
CA LEU A 82 24.07 4.26 -8.38
C LEU A 82 24.33 5.58 -7.68
N GLY A 83 25.38 6.27 -8.11
CA GLY A 83 25.72 7.61 -7.64
C GLY A 83 26.17 8.49 -8.79
N THR A 84 25.73 9.74 -8.80
CA THR A 84 26.19 10.79 -9.73
C THR A 84 26.47 12.07 -8.96
N GLN A 85 27.31 12.94 -9.52
CA GLN A 85 27.56 14.30 -9.00
C GLN A 85 26.52 15.30 -9.51
N THR A 86 25.75 14.93 -10.55
CA THR A 86 24.74 15.80 -11.17
C THR A 86 23.35 15.45 -10.65
N PHE A 87 22.70 16.40 -9.96
CA PHE A 87 21.33 16.20 -9.46
C PHE A 87 20.32 15.96 -10.59
N GLU A 88 20.44 16.70 -11.69
CA GLU A 88 19.51 16.63 -12.82
C GLU A 88 19.52 15.24 -13.48
N GLU A 89 20.70 14.65 -13.69
CA GLU A 89 20.83 13.27 -14.20
C GLU A 89 20.17 12.26 -13.26
N MET A 90 20.37 12.42 -11.94
CA MET A 90 19.75 11.55 -10.95
C MET A 90 18.23 11.64 -10.99
N LYS A 91 17.69 12.86 -11.07
CA LYS A 91 16.26 13.12 -11.15
C LYS A 91 15.65 12.52 -12.42
N GLN A 92 16.26 12.77 -13.58
CA GLN A 92 15.82 12.22 -14.86
C GLN A 92 15.84 10.69 -14.85
N PHE A 93 16.92 10.08 -14.35
CA PHE A 93 17.01 8.64 -14.21
C PHE A 93 15.92 8.06 -13.29
N SER A 94 15.62 8.72 -12.16
CA SER A 94 14.53 8.31 -11.26
C SER A 94 13.18 8.29 -11.98
N VAL A 95 12.87 9.37 -12.72
CA VAL A 95 11.62 9.48 -13.48
C VAL A 95 11.53 8.38 -14.54
N CYS A 96 12.59 8.14 -15.32
CA CYS A 96 12.60 7.10 -16.35
C CYS A 96 12.39 5.70 -15.77
N ILE A 97 12.97 5.39 -14.60
CA ILE A 97 12.75 4.10 -13.94
C ILE A 97 11.33 3.99 -13.40
N GLU A 98 10.80 5.02 -12.76
CA GLU A 98 9.42 5.03 -12.27
C GLU A 98 8.42 4.81 -13.41
N GLU A 99 8.60 5.48 -14.55
CA GLU A 99 7.75 5.28 -15.74
C GLU A 99 7.89 3.87 -16.33
N ALA A 100 9.11 3.33 -16.39
CA ALA A 100 9.35 1.99 -16.90
C ALA A 100 8.69 0.92 -15.99
N LEU A 101 8.80 1.08 -14.67
CA LEU A 101 8.15 0.19 -13.70
C LEU A 101 6.63 0.32 -13.75
N PHE A 102 6.12 1.52 -13.97
CA PHE A 102 4.68 1.78 -14.08
C PHE A 102 4.04 1.06 -15.28
N ARG A 103 4.74 1.07 -16.42
CA ARG A 103 4.31 0.46 -17.69
C ARG A 103 4.62 -1.04 -17.77
N LEU A 104 5.27 -1.61 -16.76
CA LEU A 104 5.64 -3.02 -16.77
C LEU A 104 4.38 -3.90 -16.70
N ASN A 105 4.25 -4.87 -17.60
CA ASN A 105 3.20 -5.88 -17.49
C ASN A 105 3.49 -6.80 -16.30
N VAL A 106 2.65 -6.74 -15.28
CA VAL A 106 2.71 -7.64 -14.13
C VAL A 106 1.82 -8.85 -14.40
N HIS A 107 2.45 -9.97 -14.77
CA HIS A 107 1.78 -11.26 -14.93
C HIS A 107 2.05 -12.15 -13.71
N ARG A 108 1.01 -12.79 -13.16
CA ARG A 108 1.13 -13.83 -12.11
C ARG A 108 0.74 -15.18 -12.71
N ASP A 109 1.68 -16.12 -12.70
CA ASP A 109 1.44 -17.48 -13.19
C ASP A 109 0.83 -18.44 -12.14
N ARG A 110 0.81 -18.06 -10.84
CA ARG A 110 0.37 -18.96 -9.77
C ARG A 110 -0.51 -18.26 -8.74
N ALA A 111 -1.55 -18.97 -8.31
CA ALA A 111 -2.35 -18.60 -7.15
C ALA A 111 -1.48 -18.69 -5.88
N ILE A 112 -1.36 -17.56 -5.18
CA ILE A 112 -0.76 -17.48 -3.85
C ILE A 112 -1.90 -17.60 -2.84
N THR A 113 -1.65 -18.27 -1.71
CA THR A 113 -2.59 -18.35 -0.59
C THR A 113 -1.96 -17.62 0.59
N TYR A 114 -2.66 -16.60 1.10
CA TYR A 114 -2.27 -15.88 2.32
C TYR A 114 -3.12 -16.39 3.48
N LYS A 115 -2.55 -16.47 4.68
CA LYS A 115 -3.29 -16.81 5.91
C LYS A 115 -4.14 -15.66 6.40
N THR A 116 -3.69 -14.44 6.12
CA THR A 116 -4.38 -13.20 6.44
C THR A 116 -4.49 -12.38 5.17
N GLU A 117 -5.71 -12.05 4.75
CA GLU A 117 -5.92 -11.21 3.58
C GLU A 117 -5.93 -9.74 3.95
N GLU A 118 -5.27 -8.92 3.15
CA GLU A 118 -5.11 -7.48 3.42
C GLU A 118 -4.88 -6.69 2.12
N VAL A 119 -5.47 -5.50 2.03
CA VAL A 119 -5.17 -4.52 1.00
C VAL A 119 -4.75 -3.22 1.69
N GLN A 120 -3.62 -2.68 1.26
CA GLN A 120 -3.07 -1.42 1.71
C GLN A 120 -3.03 -0.46 0.52
N VAL A 121 -3.47 0.77 0.75
CA VAL A 121 -3.39 1.86 -0.23
C VAL A 121 -2.57 2.97 0.42
N THR A 122 -1.48 3.36 -0.21
CA THR A 122 -0.65 4.50 0.22
C THR A 122 -0.82 5.62 -0.78
N LEU A 123 -1.15 6.82 -0.29
CA LEU A 123 -1.26 8.02 -1.11
C LEU A 123 -0.03 8.90 -0.89
N VAL A 124 0.56 9.37 -1.97
CA VAL A 124 1.67 10.33 -1.96
C VAL A 124 1.26 11.53 -2.80
N ASP A 125 1.18 12.69 -2.17
CA ASP A 125 0.87 13.96 -2.82
C ASP A 125 2.16 14.78 -3.02
N GLU A 126 2.34 15.27 -4.24
CA GLU A 126 3.45 16.14 -4.64
C GLU A 126 2.91 17.46 -5.16
N VAL A 127 3.15 18.54 -4.42
CA VAL A 127 2.75 19.89 -4.82
C VAL A 127 3.94 20.64 -5.39
N HIS A 128 3.81 21.11 -6.63
CA HIS A 128 4.74 22.00 -7.30
C HIS A 128 4.12 23.39 -7.43
N ALA A 129 4.72 24.38 -6.76
CA ALA A 129 4.29 25.77 -6.85
C ALA A 129 5.45 26.65 -7.33
N GLU A 130 5.17 27.51 -8.31
CA GLU A 130 6.08 28.56 -8.77
C GLU A 130 5.56 29.91 -8.30
N GLN A 131 6.46 30.76 -7.84
CA GLN A 131 6.15 32.06 -7.26
C GLN A 131 6.98 33.14 -7.94
N ASP A 132 6.39 34.30 -8.16
CA ASP A 132 7.11 35.47 -8.66
C ASP A 132 7.88 36.20 -7.54
N VAL A 133 8.61 37.24 -7.93
CA VAL A 133 9.40 38.08 -7.00
C VAL A 133 8.55 38.86 -5.99
N TYR A 134 7.25 39.01 -6.23
CA TYR A 134 6.30 39.70 -5.35
C TYR A 134 5.56 38.74 -4.41
N GLY A 135 5.84 37.44 -4.52
CA GLY A 135 5.21 36.43 -3.71
C GLY A 135 3.89 35.90 -4.28
N VAL A 136 3.53 36.21 -5.53
CA VAL A 136 2.32 35.70 -6.18
C VAL A 136 2.60 34.34 -6.78
N VAL A 137 1.74 33.35 -6.47
CA VAL A 137 1.82 32.01 -7.06
C VAL A 137 1.39 32.11 -8.54
N THR A 138 2.33 31.85 -9.44
CA THR A 138 2.11 31.90 -10.89
C THR A 138 1.67 30.56 -11.45
N LYS A 139 2.06 29.46 -10.79
CA LYS A 139 1.72 28.10 -11.18
C LYS A 139 1.59 27.23 -9.95
N GLN A 140 0.56 26.41 -9.90
CA GLN A 140 0.37 25.41 -8.87
C GLN A 140 -0.13 24.13 -9.53
N ILE A 141 0.58 23.03 -9.32
CA ILE A 141 0.23 21.71 -9.80
C ILE A 141 0.35 20.75 -8.62
N ALA A 142 -0.64 19.88 -8.44
CA ALA A 142 -0.57 18.77 -7.52
C ALA A 142 -0.55 17.48 -8.34
N ARG A 143 0.30 16.53 -7.96
CA ARG A 143 0.37 15.20 -8.55
C ARG A 143 0.16 14.19 -7.42
N VAL A 144 -0.86 13.36 -7.54
CA VAL A 144 -1.19 12.38 -6.51
C VAL A 144 -0.86 10.97 -7.03
N ARG A 145 -0.23 10.17 -6.18
CA ARG A 145 0.19 8.80 -6.52
C ARG A 145 -0.40 7.84 -5.52
N LEU A 146 -1.11 6.84 -6.04
CA LEU A 146 -1.69 5.77 -5.25
C LEU A 146 -0.87 4.50 -5.46
N PHE A 147 -0.37 3.96 -4.37
CA PHE A 147 0.35 2.70 -4.32
C PHE A 147 -0.52 1.68 -3.63
N PHE A 148 -0.91 0.65 -4.38
CA PHE A 148 -1.67 -0.47 -3.88
C PHE A 148 -0.73 -1.59 -3.53
N LEU A 149 -0.87 -2.17 -2.35
CA LEU A 149 -0.18 -3.36 -1.92
C LEU A 149 -1.22 -4.35 -1.40
N SER A 150 -1.30 -5.53 -2.02
CA SER A 150 -2.33 -6.49 -1.70
C SER A 150 -1.79 -7.89 -1.44
N PHE A 151 -2.37 -8.50 -0.43
CA PHE A 151 -2.15 -9.85 0.04
C PHE A 151 -3.50 -10.56 -0.03
N LEU A 152 -3.92 -10.92 -1.25
CA LEU A 152 -5.20 -11.59 -1.50
C LEU A 152 -4.94 -13.00 -2.03
N SER A 153 -5.72 -13.97 -1.57
CA SER A 153 -5.57 -15.35 -2.03
C SER A 153 -6.27 -15.57 -3.37
N GLY A 154 -5.64 -16.33 -4.26
CA GLY A 154 -6.21 -16.63 -5.57
C GLY A 154 -6.23 -15.43 -6.52
N ILE A 155 -7.26 -15.36 -7.35
CA ILE A 155 -7.50 -14.26 -8.30
C ILE A 155 -8.63 -13.43 -7.71
N ALA A 156 -8.28 -12.30 -7.12
CA ALA A 156 -9.22 -11.36 -6.53
C ALA A 156 -9.31 -10.10 -7.39
N GLU A 157 -10.54 -9.69 -7.65
CA GLU A 157 -10.86 -8.41 -8.27
C GLU A 157 -11.09 -7.39 -7.17
N VAL A 158 -10.46 -6.22 -7.30
CA VAL A 158 -10.64 -5.11 -6.36
C VAL A 158 -11.23 -3.93 -7.12
N GLU A 159 -12.25 -3.34 -6.51
CA GLU A 159 -12.91 -2.14 -7.00
C GLU A 159 -12.62 -0.99 -6.04
N MET A 160 -12.18 0.15 -6.57
CA MET A 160 -11.96 1.37 -5.82
C MET A 160 -12.75 2.52 -6.45
N GLY A 161 -13.52 3.21 -5.60
CA GLY A 161 -14.12 4.49 -5.93
C GLY A 161 -13.24 5.64 -5.43
N LEU A 162 -13.13 6.69 -6.25
CA LEU A 162 -12.57 7.98 -5.85
C LEU A 162 -13.69 9.01 -5.78
N ASN A 163 -13.48 10.04 -4.97
CA ASN A 163 -14.35 11.21 -4.89
C ASN A 163 -14.09 12.16 -6.08
N ASP A 164 -14.14 11.63 -7.30
CA ASP A 164 -14.01 12.40 -8.54
C ASP A 164 -15.31 13.14 -8.81
N LEU A 165 -15.24 14.44 -9.10
CA LEU A 165 -16.38 15.30 -9.45
C LEU A 165 -17.28 14.68 -10.53
N ARG A 166 -16.74 13.87 -11.45
CA ARG A 166 -17.52 13.15 -12.48
C ARG A 166 -18.48 12.10 -11.91
N ARG A 167 -18.26 11.67 -10.67
CA ARG A 167 -19.10 10.72 -9.92
C ARG A 167 -20.10 11.40 -9.00
N GLN A 168 -20.14 12.73 -8.93
CA GLN A 168 -21.09 13.44 -8.09
C GLN A 168 -22.54 13.02 -8.39
N GLY A 169 -23.25 12.55 -7.36
CA GLY A 169 -24.61 12.01 -7.49
C GLY A 169 -24.72 10.57 -8.01
N LYS A 170 -23.58 9.89 -8.30
CA LYS A 170 -23.48 8.47 -8.67
C LYS A 170 -22.63 7.68 -7.66
N GLU A 171 -22.77 8.00 -6.38
CA GLU A 171 -22.09 7.36 -5.24
C GLU A 171 -22.64 5.95 -4.93
N VAL A 172 -23.01 5.21 -5.97
CA VAL A 172 -23.51 3.84 -5.82
C VAL A 172 -22.31 2.96 -5.50
N VAL A 173 -22.32 2.36 -4.32
CA VAL A 173 -21.41 1.27 -3.98
C VAL A 173 -22.06 -0.02 -4.45
N GLY A 174 -21.33 -0.85 -5.20
CA GLY A 174 -21.87 -2.11 -5.73
C GLY A 174 -22.29 -3.10 -4.64
N ARG A 175 -21.79 -2.91 -3.41
CA ARG A 175 -22.16 -3.69 -2.23
C ARG A 175 -23.21 -2.96 -1.39
N HIS A 176 -24.36 -3.61 -1.23
CA HIS A 176 -25.49 -3.13 -0.43
C HIS A 176 -25.19 -3.00 1.07
N ASP A 177 -24.14 -3.65 1.58
CA ASP A 177 -23.70 -3.58 2.97
C ASP A 177 -22.76 -2.41 3.27
N ILE A 178 -22.38 -1.62 2.25
CA ILE A 178 -21.54 -0.44 2.41
C ILE A 178 -22.42 0.79 2.33
N ILE A 179 -22.49 1.56 3.42
CA ILE A 179 -23.23 2.82 3.45
C ILE A 179 -22.40 3.86 2.69
N PRO A 180 -22.92 4.44 1.60
CA PRO A 180 -22.23 5.53 0.92
C PRO A 180 -22.13 6.71 1.88
N ILE A 181 -20.89 7.17 2.09
CA ILE A 181 -20.64 8.38 2.86
C ILE A 181 -20.75 9.54 1.88
N ALA A 182 -21.84 10.30 2.01
CA ALA A 182 -22.03 11.52 1.24
C ALA A 182 -20.83 12.44 1.47
N THR A 183 -20.07 12.70 0.42
CA THR A 183 -18.89 13.57 0.48
C THR A 183 -19.24 14.92 -0.14
N GLU A 184 -18.98 16.00 0.60
CA GLU A 184 -19.18 17.38 0.11
C GLU A 184 -17.96 17.89 -0.69
N GLU A 185 -16.79 17.29 -0.46
CA GLU A 185 -15.53 17.62 -1.11
C GLU A 185 -15.26 16.70 -2.31
N TRP A 186 -15.17 17.30 -3.49
CA TRP A 186 -14.95 16.60 -4.76
C TRP A 186 -13.63 17.01 -5.39
N ILE A 187 -12.92 16.03 -5.93
CA ILE A 187 -11.62 16.22 -6.58
C ILE A 187 -11.86 16.32 -8.08
N ARG A 188 -11.29 17.35 -8.70
CA ARG A 188 -11.20 17.46 -10.16
C ARG A 188 -9.84 16.94 -10.60
N THR A 189 -9.84 15.78 -11.24
CA THR A 189 -8.65 15.17 -11.82
C THR A 189 -8.46 15.64 -13.26
N GLU A 190 -7.26 16.12 -13.61
CA GLU A 190 -6.98 16.65 -14.95
C GLU A 190 -6.32 15.61 -15.87
N ALA A 191 -5.32 14.87 -15.38
CA ALA A 191 -4.55 13.91 -16.15
C ALA A 191 -4.30 12.63 -15.34
N ILE A 192 -5.22 11.68 -15.45
CA ILE A 192 -5.12 10.38 -14.77
C ILE A 192 -4.33 9.42 -15.65
N GLU A 193 -3.41 8.66 -15.05
CA GLU A 193 -2.73 7.55 -15.71
C GLU A 193 -2.85 6.26 -14.87
N PHE A 194 -3.18 5.17 -15.55
CA PHE A 194 -3.30 3.85 -14.92
C PHE A 194 -2.17 2.93 -15.32
N SER A 195 -1.71 2.10 -14.38
CA SER A 195 -0.85 0.98 -14.71
C SER A 195 -1.65 -0.09 -15.47
N ASN A 196 -0.96 -0.94 -16.22
CA ASN A 196 -1.56 -1.92 -17.14
C ASN A 196 -2.47 -2.96 -16.46
N CYS A 197 -2.53 -3.01 -15.13
CA CYS A 197 -3.40 -3.90 -14.37
C CYS A 197 -4.84 -3.37 -14.18
N VAL A 198 -5.12 -2.12 -14.56
CA VAL A 198 -6.46 -1.53 -14.46
C VAL A 198 -7.25 -1.79 -15.74
N GLN A 199 -8.52 -2.15 -15.57
CA GLN A 199 -9.45 -2.34 -16.68
C GLN A 199 -9.97 -0.98 -17.16
N MET A 200 -9.33 -0.45 -18.21
CA MET A 200 -9.64 0.89 -18.75
C MET A 200 -11.09 1.02 -19.24
N GLU A 201 -11.62 -0.01 -19.89
CA GLU A 201 -13.00 0.00 -20.42
C GLU A 201 -14.04 0.18 -19.30
N GLU A 202 -13.86 -0.50 -18.16
CA GLU A 202 -14.76 -0.35 -17.01
C GLU A 202 -14.61 1.03 -16.36
N TYR A 203 -13.39 1.57 -16.31
CA TYR A 203 -13.15 2.91 -15.79
C TYR A 203 -13.85 3.98 -16.64
N GLU A 204 -13.74 3.89 -17.97
CA GLU A 204 -14.41 4.83 -18.87
C GLU A 204 -15.93 4.82 -18.70
N ALA A 205 -16.52 3.63 -18.52
CA ALA A 205 -17.97 3.48 -18.35
C ALA A 205 -18.48 3.90 -16.97
N THR A 206 -17.75 3.59 -15.89
CA THR A 206 -18.26 3.67 -14.51
C THR A 206 -17.53 4.68 -13.63
N GLN A 207 -16.39 5.20 -14.08
CA GLN A 207 -15.42 5.96 -13.27
C GLN A 207 -15.01 5.23 -11.99
N THR A 208 -15.08 3.90 -12.00
CA THR A 208 -14.63 3.03 -10.91
C THR A 208 -13.35 2.34 -11.35
N ILE A 209 -12.34 2.39 -10.50
CA ILE A 209 -11.06 1.76 -10.77
C ILE A 209 -11.21 0.29 -10.42
N LYS A 210 -11.19 -0.57 -11.44
CA LYS A 210 -11.26 -2.01 -11.28
C LYS A 210 -9.97 -2.64 -11.77
N TYR A 211 -9.42 -3.52 -10.96
CA TYR A 211 -8.11 -4.12 -11.23
C TYR A 211 -8.00 -5.50 -10.60
N THR A 212 -7.32 -6.39 -11.32
CA THR A 212 -7.01 -7.74 -10.84
C THR A 212 -5.60 -7.72 -10.29
N LEU A 213 -5.48 -7.95 -8.98
CA LEU A 213 -4.21 -7.72 -8.28
C LEU A 213 -3.24 -8.89 -8.44
N TYR A 214 -2.14 -8.62 -9.15
CA TYR A 214 -1.03 -9.57 -9.32
C TYR A 214 0.23 -9.22 -8.53
N PHE A 215 0.37 -8.01 -7.98
CA PHE A 215 1.28 -7.56 -6.90
C PHE A 215 1.14 -6.04 -6.80
N THR A 216 2.00 -5.35 -6.04
CA THR A 216 1.97 -3.90 -5.84
C THR A 216 1.69 -3.12 -7.13
N THR A 217 0.61 -2.35 -7.14
CA THR A 217 0.14 -1.59 -8.31
C THR A 217 0.34 -0.10 -8.08
N TYR A 218 0.64 0.61 -9.15
CA TYR A 218 0.77 2.06 -9.19
C TYR A 218 -0.44 2.66 -9.91
N ILE A 219 -1.02 3.72 -9.38
CA ILE A 219 -2.01 4.55 -10.07
C ILE A 219 -1.57 6.01 -9.92
N TYR A 220 -1.46 6.75 -11.02
CA TYR A 220 -1.25 8.19 -11.00
C TYR A 220 -2.61 8.88 -11.16
N ILE A 221 -2.95 9.75 -10.21
CA ILE A 221 -4.18 10.56 -10.23
C ILE A 221 -3.80 12.04 -10.30
#